data_AF-A0A1H6WJA3-F1
#
_entry.id   AF-A0A1H6WJA3-F1
#
_cell.length_a   1.000
_cell.length_b   1.000
_cell.length_c   1.000
_cell.angle_alpha   90.00
_cell.angle_beta   90.00
_cell.angle_gamma   90.00
#
_symmetry.space_group_name_H-M   'P 1'
#
loop_
_entity.id
_entity.type
_entity.pdbx_description
1 polymer ?
#
loop_
_entity_poly.entity_id
_entity_poly.type
_entity_poly.pdbx_seq_one_letter_code
_entity_poly.pdbx_strand_id
1 'polypeptide(L)'
;MKNLMKSAAIAVLFLVSLTSMTPAPNPNLLISDEGKNLFIQLNSQLRGTTISITDQSANTLFFADAYDGTYSKKFNLEQLANGTYFFRVDNPEASLVYTLKLVEDRIEIVQKEEKSSPSVFRVDGATVFLALSSKDLKKVDIKITNSQNAEVFRTTENVDGSIDKVFNFEKAVKDSYTIRVVDGKTTYSQYIEVG
;
A
#
# COMPACT_ATOMS: atom_id res chain seq x y z
N MET A 1 24.91 14.00 46.49
CA MET A 1 23.48 13.77 46.16
C MET A 1 23.14 14.55 44.91
N LYS A 2 22.63 13.82 43.91
CA LYS A 2 21.72 14.22 42.82
C LYS A 2 22.22 15.21 41.75
N ASN A 3 22.69 14.61 40.66
CA ASN A 3 22.70 15.19 39.32
C ASN A 3 21.27 15.58 38.90
N LEU A 4 21.07 16.83 38.50
CA LEU A 4 19.85 17.29 37.84
C LEU A 4 20.24 18.16 36.64
N MET A 5 20.75 17.52 35.59
CA MET A 5 20.70 18.12 34.26
C MET A 5 19.24 18.12 33.84
N LYS A 6 18.62 19.30 33.86
CA LYS A 6 17.29 19.54 33.31
C LYS A 6 17.39 19.45 31.78
N SER A 7 17.28 18.25 31.22
CA SER A 7 17.03 18.09 29.79
C SER A 7 15.58 18.49 29.53
N ALA A 8 15.37 19.72 29.06
CA ALA A 8 14.09 20.10 28.47
C ALA A 8 13.94 19.28 27.17
N ALA A 9 13.20 18.18 27.25
CA ALA A 9 12.78 17.45 26.06
C ALA A 9 11.88 18.39 25.26
N ILE A 10 12.38 18.92 24.15
CA ILE A 10 11.55 19.60 23.17
C ILE A 10 10.73 18.50 22.50
N ALA A 11 9.54 18.24 23.04
CA ALA A 11 8.52 17.48 22.33
C ALA A 11 8.00 18.38 21.21
N VAL A 12 8.53 18.19 19.99
CA VAL A 12 7.95 18.78 18.79
C VAL A 12 6.62 18.07 18.56
N LEU A 13 5.52 18.72 18.92
CA LEU A 13 4.17 18.26 18.62
C LEU A 13 3.88 18.58 17.15
N PHE A 14 3.95 17.59 16.26
CA PHE A 14 3.47 17.73 14.89
C PHE A 14 1.94 17.67 14.89
N LEU A 15 1.29 18.84 14.87
CA LEU A 15 -0.13 18.95 14.52
C LEU A 15 -0.25 18.80 13.00
N VAL A 16 -0.51 17.58 12.53
CA VAL A 16 -0.84 17.35 11.12
C VAL A 16 -2.32 17.68 10.95
N SER A 17 -2.61 18.73 10.17
CA SER A 17 -3.97 19.09 9.77
C SER A 17 -4.59 17.97 8.93
N LEU A 18 -5.76 17.48 9.34
CA LEU A 18 -6.58 16.52 8.58
C LEU A 18 -7.17 17.21 7.34
N THR A 19 -6.39 17.36 6.28
CA THR A 19 -6.94 17.50 4.94
C THR A 19 -7.34 16.10 4.50
N SER A 20 -8.61 15.90 4.14
CA SER A 20 -9.12 14.68 3.51
C SER A 20 -8.49 14.51 2.12
N MET A 21 -7.24 14.08 2.10
CA MET A 21 -6.55 13.55 0.94
C MET A 21 -6.44 12.06 1.17
N THR A 22 -6.97 11.28 0.23
CA THR A 22 -6.89 9.82 0.20
C THR A 22 -5.45 9.38 0.50
N PRO A 23 -5.21 8.51 1.49
CA PRO A 23 -3.86 8.27 1.98
C PRO A 23 -3.11 7.37 0.99
N ALA A 24 -2.36 7.98 0.07
CA ALA A 24 -1.29 7.29 -0.62
C ALA A 24 -0.31 6.70 0.42
N PRO A 25 0.27 5.50 0.17
CA PRO A 25 1.21 4.92 1.10
C PRO A 25 2.43 5.84 1.21
N ASN A 26 2.67 6.37 2.41
CA ASN A 26 3.77 7.29 2.68
C ASN A 26 4.81 6.61 3.59
N PRO A 27 5.64 5.68 3.07
CA PRO A 27 6.75 5.11 3.81
C PRO A 27 7.72 6.20 4.26
N ASN A 28 8.13 6.11 5.53
CA ASN A 28 9.36 6.73 5.96
C ASN A 28 10.51 5.86 5.44
N LEU A 29 11.17 6.36 4.39
CA LEU A 29 12.35 5.73 3.82
C LEU A 29 13.59 6.48 4.32
N LEU A 30 14.51 5.75 4.95
CA LEU A 30 15.77 6.28 5.45
C LEU A 30 16.93 5.50 4.84
N ILE A 31 17.91 6.21 4.29
CA ILE A 31 19.18 5.62 3.86
C ILE A 31 20.17 5.79 5.01
N SER A 32 20.94 4.74 5.28
CA SER A 32 22.06 4.79 6.21
C SER A 32 23.24 5.55 5.60
N ASP A 33 23.91 6.38 6.38
CA ASP A 33 25.20 6.97 6.00
C ASP A 33 26.34 5.92 6.03
N GLU A 34 26.10 4.76 6.65
CA GLU A 34 27.02 3.63 6.72
C GLU A 34 26.55 2.45 5.86
N GLY A 35 27.25 2.23 4.74
CA GLY A 35 27.06 1.13 3.80
C GLY A 35 25.74 1.17 3.01
N LYS A 36 25.50 0.15 2.19
CA LYS A 36 24.29 0.03 1.38
C LYS A 36 23.10 -0.49 2.18
N ASN A 37 22.66 0.30 3.16
CA ASN A 37 21.52 -0.06 4.01
C ASN A 37 20.32 0.85 3.76
N LEU A 38 19.19 0.24 3.44
CA LEU A 38 17.90 0.92 3.28
C LEU A 38 16.96 0.52 4.42
N PHE A 39 16.46 1.50 5.16
CA PHE A 39 15.47 1.31 6.20
C PHE A 39 14.12 1.80 5.72
N ILE A 40 13.11 0.96 5.89
CA ILE A 40 11.72 1.33 5.68
C ILE A 40 10.94 1.21 6.97
N GLN A 41 10.10 2.21 7.20
CA GLN A 41 8.97 2.12 8.11
C GLN A 41 7.69 2.56 7.38
N LEU A 42 6.68 1.70 7.42
CA LEU A 42 5.33 1.98 6.94
C LEU A 42 4.38 1.92 8.12
N ASN A 43 3.59 2.97 8.31
CA ASN A 43 2.59 3.06 9.36
C ASN A 43 1.20 2.68 8.82
N SER A 44 0.27 2.40 9.74
CA SER A 44 -1.10 1.86 9.58
C SER A 44 -1.81 2.02 8.22
N GLN A 45 -2.72 1.06 7.93
CA GLN A 45 -3.44 0.84 6.65
C GLN A 45 -2.65 0.07 5.58
N LEU A 46 -1.85 -0.92 6.02
CA LEU A 46 -1.06 -1.78 5.14
C LEU A 46 -1.87 -2.87 4.42
N ARG A 47 -3.21 -2.91 4.58
CA ARG A 47 -4.01 -4.00 4.01
C ARG A 47 -3.95 -3.99 2.50
N GLY A 48 -3.47 -5.08 1.90
CA GLY A 48 -3.25 -5.18 0.47
C GLY A 48 -2.04 -4.37 -0.01
N THR A 49 -1.14 -3.97 0.90
CA THR A 49 0.13 -3.34 0.54
C THR A 49 1.17 -4.39 0.20
N THR A 50 1.84 -4.23 -0.94
CA THR A 50 2.99 -5.03 -1.33
C THR A 50 4.23 -4.15 -1.38
N ILE A 51 5.37 -4.76 -1.05
CA ILE A 51 6.67 -4.11 -1.02
C ILE A 51 7.59 -4.94 -1.90
N SER A 52 8.24 -4.29 -2.87
CA SER A 52 9.17 -4.98 -3.76
C SER A 52 10.43 -4.18 -4.05
N ILE A 53 11.50 -4.91 -4.34
CA ILE A 53 12.73 -4.38 -4.92
C ILE A 53 12.97 -5.10 -6.24
N THR A 54 13.13 -4.34 -7.32
CA THR A 54 13.50 -4.89 -8.63
C THR A 54 14.77 -4.25 -9.18
N ASP A 55 15.47 -4.97 -10.04
CA ASP A 55 16.56 -4.40 -10.84
C ASP A 55 16.04 -3.68 -12.10
N GLN A 56 16.97 -3.14 -12.91
CA GLN A 56 16.65 -2.47 -14.18
C GLN A 56 16.00 -3.37 -15.23
N SER A 57 16.20 -4.69 -15.13
CA SER A 57 15.59 -5.68 -16.02
C SER A 57 14.24 -6.18 -15.49
N ALA A 58 13.70 -5.53 -14.45
CA ALA A 58 12.47 -5.91 -13.73
C ALA A 58 12.53 -7.28 -13.04
N ASN A 59 13.73 -7.83 -12.79
CA ASN A 59 13.85 -9.01 -11.95
C ASN A 59 13.54 -8.64 -10.50
N THR A 60 12.68 -9.42 -9.85
CA THR A 60 12.31 -9.21 -8.45
C THR A 60 13.39 -9.77 -7.54
N LEU A 61 14.03 -8.90 -6.77
CA LEU A 61 15.06 -9.25 -5.78
C LEU A 61 14.46 -9.44 -4.39
N PHE A 62 13.36 -8.75 -4.12
CA PHE A 62 12.60 -8.86 -2.89
C PHE A 62 11.11 -8.63 -3.15
N PHE A 63 10.27 -9.38 -2.47
CA PHE A 63 8.83 -9.18 -2.44
C PHE A 63 8.29 -9.53 -1.05
N ALA A 64 7.35 -8.74 -0.53
CA ALA A 64 6.58 -9.06 0.64
C ALA A 64 5.20 -8.43 0.59
N ASP A 65 4.22 -9.15 1.10
CA ASP A 65 2.94 -8.58 1.50
C ASP A 65 3.09 -7.99 2.92
N ALA A 66 2.67 -6.74 3.08
CA ALA A 66 2.51 -6.13 4.39
C ALA A 66 1.05 -6.32 4.82
N TYR A 67 0.85 -6.71 6.08
CA TYR A 67 -0.45 -6.84 6.71
C TYR A 67 -0.47 -5.99 7.97
N ASP A 68 -1.66 -5.59 8.41
CA ASP A 68 -2.00 -4.86 9.64
C ASP A 68 -0.87 -4.43 10.59
N GLY A 69 -0.88 -3.15 10.97
CA GLY A 69 0.05 -2.58 11.94
C GLY A 69 1.15 -1.76 11.30
N THR A 70 2.36 -1.84 11.86
CA THR A 70 3.55 -1.14 11.38
C THR A 70 4.47 -2.15 10.71
N TYR A 71 4.88 -1.90 9.47
CA TYR A 71 5.91 -2.69 8.79
C TYR A 71 7.24 -1.95 8.94
N SER A 72 8.28 -2.66 9.37
CA SER A 72 9.62 -2.10 9.48
C SER A 72 10.65 -3.11 9.01
N LYS A 73 11.55 -2.70 8.12
CA LYS A 73 12.59 -3.58 7.58
C LYS A 73 13.86 -2.83 7.25
N LYS A 74 14.99 -3.48 7.55
CA LYS A 74 16.32 -3.12 7.04
C LYS A 74 16.65 -4.02 5.86
N PHE A 75 17.00 -3.42 4.73
CA PHE A 75 17.57 -4.11 3.58
C PHE A 75 19.07 -3.83 3.53
N ASN A 76 19.86 -4.90 3.54
CA ASN A 76 21.28 -4.84 3.24
C ASN A 76 21.44 -5.12 1.74
N LEU A 77 21.95 -4.14 1.00
CA LEU A 77 22.14 -4.19 -0.45
C LEU A 77 23.63 -4.28 -0.85
N GLU A 78 24.53 -4.61 0.09
CA GLU A 78 25.98 -4.69 -0.14
C GLU A 78 26.35 -5.63 -1.29
N GLN A 79 25.63 -6.75 -1.42
CA GLN A 79 25.87 -7.76 -2.44
C GLN A 79 25.31 -7.38 -3.82
N LEU A 80 24.60 -6.25 -3.94
CA LEU A 80 24.09 -5.77 -5.21
C LEU A 80 25.15 -4.94 -5.94
N ALA A 81 25.27 -5.22 -7.24
CA ALA A 81 26.16 -4.49 -8.14
C ALA A 81 25.76 -3.01 -8.23
N ASN A 82 26.71 -2.19 -8.70
CA ASN A 82 26.40 -0.80 -9.05
C ASN A 82 25.35 -0.78 -10.17
N GLY A 83 24.32 0.05 -10.02
CA GLY A 83 23.21 0.06 -10.96
C GLY A 83 21.97 0.77 -10.44
N THR A 84 20.90 0.68 -11.23
CA THR A 84 19.59 1.26 -10.93
C THR A 84 18.66 0.17 -10.42
N TYR A 85 17.99 0.46 -9.32
CA TYR A 85 17.03 -0.41 -8.66
C TYR A 85 15.76 0.37 -8.35
N PHE A 86 14.65 -0.34 -8.23
CA PHE A 86 13.35 0.24 -7.94
C PHE A 86 12.80 -0.35 -6.66
N PHE A 87 12.58 0.51 -5.67
CA PHE A 87 11.88 0.15 -4.45
C PHE A 87 10.43 0.61 -4.58
N ARG A 88 9.49 -0.33 -4.54
CA ARG A 88 8.07 -0.06 -4.77
C ARG A 88 7.24 -0.43 -3.55
N VAL A 89 6.30 0.45 -3.23
CA VAL A 89 5.20 0.19 -2.28
C VAL A 89 3.89 0.39 -3.03
N ASP A 90 3.16 -0.69 -3.24
CA ASP A 90 1.86 -0.65 -3.89
C ASP A 90 0.78 -0.94 -2.88
N ASN A 91 -0.27 -0.13 -2.83
CA ASN A 91 -1.52 -0.48 -2.17
C ASN A 91 -2.68 -0.33 -3.19
N PRO A 92 -3.94 -0.66 -2.81
CA PRO A 92 -5.07 -0.55 -3.72
C PRO A 92 -5.33 0.86 -4.28
N GLU A 93 -4.91 1.91 -3.57
CA GLU A 93 -5.22 3.31 -3.88
C GLU A 93 -4.07 4.03 -4.61
N ALA A 94 -2.83 3.57 -4.46
CA ALA A 94 -1.66 4.23 -5.01
C ALA A 94 -0.43 3.30 -5.07
N SER A 95 0.44 3.62 -6.01
CA SER A 95 1.77 3.06 -6.17
C SER A 95 2.80 4.15 -5.88
N LEU A 96 3.77 3.83 -5.04
CA LEU A 96 4.92 4.68 -4.79
C LEU A 96 6.20 3.97 -5.22
N VAL A 97 7.00 4.62 -6.05
CA VAL A 97 8.25 4.10 -6.58
C VAL A 97 9.40 5.03 -6.23
N TYR A 98 10.42 4.48 -5.58
CA TYR A 98 11.72 5.12 -5.41
C TYR A 98 12.71 4.51 -6.39
N THR A 99 13.34 5.37 -7.19
CA THR A 99 14.48 4.98 -8.02
C THR A 99 15.74 5.13 -7.18
N LEU A 100 16.40 4.01 -6.93
CA LEU A 100 17.63 3.89 -6.15
C LEU A 100 18.81 3.73 -7.10
N LYS A 101 19.83 4.56 -6.93
CA LYS A 101 21.10 4.40 -7.63
C LYS A 101 22.14 3.90 -6.63
N LEU A 102 22.68 2.71 -6.90
CA LEU A 102 23.78 2.12 -6.13
C LEU A 102 25.10 2.47 -6.82
N VAL A 103 25.98 3.15 -6.10
CA VAL A 103 27.31 3.53 -6.58
C VAL A 103 28.32 3.24 -5.48
N GLU A 104 29.33 2.42 -5.79
CA GLU A 104 30.36 2.01 -4.82
C GLU A 104 29.71 1.43 -3.57
N ASP A 105 29.77 2.13 -2.42
CA ASP A 105 29.27 1.68 -1.11
C ASP A 105 28.06 2.52 -0.63
N ARG A 106 27.46 3.34 -1.51
CA ARG A 106 26.36 4.25 -1.16
C ARG A 106 25.10 4.00 -2.00
N ILE A 107 23.96 4.38 -1.42
CA ILE A 107 22.65 4.41 -2.06
C ILE A 107 22.23 5.87 -2.22
N GLU A 108 21.72 6.22 -3.39
CA GLU A 108 21.10 7.52 -3.66
C GLU A 108 19.65 7.33 -4.09
N ILE A 109 18.72 8.08 -3.49
CA ILE A 109 17.36 8.23 -4.03
C ILE A 109 17.44 9.31 -5.10
N VAL A 110 17.41 8.90 -6.37
CA VAL A 110 17.47 9.85 -7.50
C VAL A 110 16.08 10.36 -7.89
N GLN A 111 15.04 9.59 -7.54
CA GLN A 111 13.67 9.94 -7.88
C GLN A 111 12.68 9.30 -6.91
N LYS A 112 11.58 10.02 -6.66
CA LYS A 112 10.37 9.52 -6.01
C LYS A 112 9.19 9.82 -6.94
N GLU A 113 8.50 8.79 -7.39
CA GLU A 113 7.28 8.89 -8.19
C GLU A 113 6.11 8.32 -7.42
N GLU A 114 5.05 9.11 -7.28
CA GLU A 114 3.79 8.68 -6.70
C GLU A 114 2.72 8.67 -7.78
N LYS A 115 2.06 7.53 -7.93
CA LYS A 115 0.96 7.35 -8.85
C LYS A 115 -0.27 6.92 -8.06
N SER A 116 -1.19 7.85 -7.86
CA SER A 116 -2.53 7.49 -7.42
C SER A 116 -3.18 6.59 -8.47
N SER A 117 -3.65 5.42 -8.04
CA SER A 117 -4.58 4.65 -8.83
C SER A 117 -5.93 5.36 -8.73
N PRO A 118 -6.61 5.65 -9.85
CA PRO A 118 -8.01 6.02 -9.80
C PRO A 118 -8.71 4.89 -9.04
N SER A 119 -9.27 5.20 -7.87
CA SER A 119 -9.98 4.19 -7.12
C SER A 119 -11.16 3.72 -7.97
N VAL A 120 -11.16 2.44 -8.33
CA VAL A 120 -12.32 1.78 -8.95
C VAL A 120 -13.48 1.70 -7.96
N PHE A 121 -13.25 2.08 -6.70
CA PHE A 121 -14.26 2.13 -5.65
C PHE A 121 -14.55 3.57 -5.20
N ARG A 122 -15.84 3.85 -4.97
CA ARG A 122 -16.31 5.05 -4.24
C ARG A 122 -17.09 4.58 -3.02
N VAL A 123 -16.82 5.16 -1.84
CA VAL A 123 -17.56 4.86 -0.61
C VAL A 123 -18.48 6.03 -0.27
N ASP A 124 -19.72 5.73 0.09
CA ASP A 124 -20.75 6.69 0.48
C ASP A 124 -21.56 6.12 1.65
N GLY A 125 -21.23 6.54 2.87
CA GLY A 125 -21.76 5.93 4.09
C GLY A 125 -21.50 4.42 4.13
N ALA A 126 -22.55 3.62 4.29
CA ALA A 126 -22.48 2.16 4.31
C ALA A 126 -22.53 1.53 2.90
N THR A 127 -22.37 2.31 1.83
CA THR A 127 -22.45 1.81 0.44
C THR A 127 -21.10 1.94 -0.26
N VAL A 128 -20.67 0.89 -0.95
CA VAL A 128 -19.50 0.88 -1.81
C VAL A 128 -19.93 0.73 -3.27
N PHE A 129 -19.52 1.65 -4.12
CA PHE A 129 -19.70 1.61 -5.56
C PHE A 129 -18.41 1.10 -6.20
N LEU A 130 -18.50 0.15 -7.12
CA LEU A 130 -17.43 -0.29 -8.00
C LEU A 130 -17.74 0.23 -9.41
N ALA A 131 -16.75 0.85 -10.04
CA ALA A 131 -16.73 1.19 -11.46
C ALA A 131 -15.37 0.80 -12.04
N LEU A 132 -15.36 -0.25 -12.86
CA LEU A 132 -14.14 -0.80 -13.46
C LEU A 132 -14.32 -0.89 -14.98
N SER A 133 -13.38 -0.33 -15.72
CA SER A 133 -13.38 -0.34 -17.18
C SER A 133 -11.98 -0.63 -17.71
N SER A 134 -11.88 -1.57 -18.64
CA SER A 134 -10.65 -1.92 -19.34
C SER A 134 -10.99 -2.62 -20.66
N LYS A 135 -10.29 -2.27 -21.74
CA LYS A 135 -10.57 -2.77 -23.10
C LYS A 135 -10.58 -4.30 -23.19
N ASP A 136 -9.75 -4.96 -22.39
CA ASP A 136 -9.62 -6.42 -22.39
C ASP A 136 -10.38 -7.08 -21.22
N LEU A 137 -11.24 -6.34 -20.52
CA LEU A 137 -12.00 -6.86 -19.39
C LEU A 137 -13.05 -7.86 -19.89
N LYS A 138 -12.84 -9.14 -19.61
CA LYS A 138 -13.76 -10.22 -20.00
C LYS A 138 -14.39 -10.96 -18.83
N LYS A 139 -13.74 -10.90 -17.68
CA LYS A 139 -14.15 -11.63 -16.48
C LYS A 139 -13.74 -10.85 -15.24
N VAL A 140 -14.61 -10.83 -14.24
CA VAL A 140 -14.34 -10.22 -12.94
C VAL A 140 -14.78 -11.16 -11.83
N ASP A 141 -13.84 -11.53 -10.97
CA ASP A 141 -14.11 -12.32 -9.77
C ASP A 141 -14.22 -11.37 -8.56
N ILE A 142 -15.35 -11.41 -7.86
CA ILE A 142 -15.65 -10.55 -6.72
C ILE A 142 -15.82 -11.43 -5.48
N LYS A 143 -15.16 -11.08 -4.39
CA LYS A 143 -15.27 -11.76 -3.09
C LYS A 143 -15.37 -10.74 -1.97
N ILE A 144 -16.26 -10.95 -1.01
CA ILE A 144 -16.34 -10.15 0.21
C ILE A 144 -16.05 -11.05 1.40
N THR A 145 -15.13 -10.64 2.26
CA THR A 145 -14.80 -11.32 3.52
C THR A 145 -15.02 -10.39 4.71
N ASN A 146 -15.32 -10.95 5.87
CA ASN A 146 -15.44 -10.20 7.12
C ASN A 146 -14.11 -10.13 7.91
N SER A 147 -14.10 -9.60 9.14
CA SER A 147 -12.87 -9.45 9.94
C SER A 147 -12.20 -10.75 10.34
N GLN A 148 -12.95 -11.86 10.41
CA GLN A 148 -12.41 -13.21 10.65
C GLN A 148 -11.92 -13.89 9.36
N ASN A 149 -11.86 -13.15 8.25
CA ASN A 149 -11.60 -13.68 6.90
C ASN A 149 -12.64 -14.70 6.41
N ALA A 150 -13.82 -14.76 7.05
CA ALA A 150 -14.91 -15.59 6.58
C ALA A 150 -15.51 -14.98 5.30
N GLU A 151 -15.72 -15.81 4.29
CA GLU A 151 -16.37 -15.39 3.04
C GLU A 151 -17.86 -15.18 3.28
N VAL A 152 -18.34 -13.96 3.02
CA VAL A 152 -19.76 -13.59 3.14
C VAL A 152 -20.43 -13.42 1.78
N PHE A 153 -19.65 -13.26 0.72
CA PHE A 153 -20.14 -13.18 -0.65
C PHE A 153 -19.05 -13.56 -1.64
N ARG A 154 -19.43 -14.22 -2.73
CA ARG A 154 -18.57 -14.46 -3.89
C ARG A 154 -19.40 -14.51 -5.16
N THR A 155 -18.93 -13.87 -6.21
CA THR A 155 -19.47 -14.03 -7.57
C THR A 155 -18.36 -13.95 -8.61
N THR A 156 -18.65 -14.49 -9.78
CA THR A 156 -17.84 -14.38 -10.98
C THR A 156 -18.74 -13.84 -12.08
N GLU A 157 -18.34 -12.75 -12.70
CA GLU A 157 -19.10 -12.06 -13.74
C GLU A 157 -18.33 -12.12 -15.05
N ASN A 158 -18.97 -12.56 -16.13
CA ASN A 158 -18.46 -12.36 -17.48
C ASN A 158 -18.93 -10.99 -17.96
N VAL A 159 -18.01 -10.18 -18.44
CA VAL A 159 -18.26 -8.77 -18.78
C VAL A 159 -17.63 -8.44 -20.13
N ASP A 160 -18.04 -7.32 -20.72
CA ASP A 160 -17.41 -6.84 -21.96
C ASP A 160 -16.98 -5.39 -21.79
N GLY A 161 -15.70 -5.21 -21.45
CA GLY A 161 -15.05 -3.90 -21.36
C GLY A 161 -15.28 -3.16 -20.05
N SER A 162 -16.40 -3.35 -19.35
CA SER A 162 -16.67 -2.65 -18.09
C SER A 162 -17.64 -3.38 -17.15
N ILE A 163 -17.60 -3.02 -15.87
CA ILE A 163 -18.53 -3.47 -14.84
C ILE A 163 -18.75 -2.36 -13.81
N ASP A 164 -20.02 -2.14 -13.47
CA ASP A 164 -20.44 -1.31 -12.34
C ASP A 164 -21.20 -2.18 -11.32
N LYS A 165 -20.90 -2.01 -10.03
CA LYS A 165 -21.62 -2.70 -8.94
C LYS A 165 -21.83 -1.76 -7.76
N VAL A 166 -22.86 -2.06 -6.98
CA VAL A 166 -23.14 -1.39 -5.71
C VAL A 166 -23.24 -2.45 -4.63
N PHE A 167 -22.47 -2.28 -3.56
CA PHE A 167 -22.46 -3.12 -2.37
C PHE A 167 -23.03 -2.31 -1.21
N ASN A 168 -24.26 -2.61 -0.80
CA ASN A 168 -24.93 -1.91 0.30
C ASN A 168 -24.75 -2.71 1.61
N PHE A 169 -24.11 -2.08 2.60
CA PHE A 169 -23.85 -2.62 3.94
C PHE A 169 -24.75 -2.00 5.03
N GLU A 170 -25.77 -1.20 4.69
CA GLU A 170 -26.67 -0.55 5.66
C GLU A 170 -27.33 -1.55 6.63
N LYS A 171 -27.53 -2.80 6.18
CA LYS A 171 -28.12 -3.88 6.97
C LYS A 171 -27.13 -5.01 7.28
N ALA A 172 -25.84 -4.79 7.01
CA ALA A 172 -24.81 -5.76 7.35
C ALA A 172 -24.66 -5.88 8.86
N VAL A 173 -24.14 -7.01 9.32
CA VAL A 173 -23.77 -7.18 10.72
C VAL A 173 -22.64 -6.21 11.04
N LYS A 174 -22.61 -5.68 12.27
CA LYS A 174 -21.51 -4.85 12.74
C LYS A 174 -20.21 -5.63 12.69
N ASP A 175 -19.34 -5.25 11.77
CA ASP A 175 -18.09 -5.91 11.47
C ASP A 175 -17.28 -5.04 10.50
N SER A 176 -16.06 -5.45 10.20
CA SER A 176 -15.31 -4.94 9.06
C SER A 176 -15.39 -5.90 7.88
N TYR A 177 -15.52 -5.35 6.68
CA TYR A 177 -15.61 -6.11 5.44
C TYR A 177 -14.52 -5.68 4.46
N THR A 178 -14.04 -6.64 3.67
CA THR A 178 -13.10 -6.42 2.57
C THR A 178 -13.71 -6.95 1.28
N ILE A 179 -13.94 -6.06 0.32
CA ILE A 179 -14.35 -6.39 -1.04
C ILE A 179 -13.08 -6.55 -1.86
N ARG A 180 -12.88 -7.71 -2.48
CA ARG A 180 -11.78 -8.02 -3.39
C ARG A 180 -12.33 -8.28 -4.78
N VAL A 181 -11.80 -7.56 -5.77
CA VAL A 181 -12.19 -7.65 -7.18
C VAL A 181 -10.96 -8.02 -8.00
N VAL A 182 -11.04 -9.08 -8.80
CA VAL A 182 -9.93 -9.56 -9.64
C VAL A 182 -10.37 -9.54 -11.10
N ASP A 183 -9.68 -8.78 -11.94
CA ASP A 183 -9.99 -8.63 -13.38
C ASP A 183 -9.23 -9.62 -14.29
N GLY A 184 -8.52 -10.56 -13.67
CA GLY A 184 -7.62 -11.53 -14.32
C GLY A 184 -6.16 -11.07 -14.38
N LYS A 185 -5.87 -9.76 -14.27
CA LYS A 185 -4.52 -9.19 -14.24
C LYS A 185 -4.22 -8.49 -12.92
N THR A 186 -5.18 -7.72 -12.42
CA THR A 186 -5.08 -6.83 -11.27
C THR A 186 -6.06 -7.25 -10.20
N THR A 187 -5.66 -7.10 -8.95
CA THR A 187 -6.55 -7.22 -7.78
C THR A 187 -6.80 -5.83 -7.21
N TYR A 188 -8.07 -5.45 -7.12
CA TYR A 188 -8.52 -4.25 -6.42
C TYR A 188 -9.15 -4.67 -5.09
N SER A 189 -8.96 -3.88 -4.04
CA SER A 189 -9.55 -4.15 -2.74
C SER A 189 -10.14 -2.88 -2.12
N GLN A 190 -11.29 -3.00 -1.48
CA GLN A 190 -11.91 -1.93 -0.70
C GLN A 190 -12.29 -2.45 0.69
N TYR A 191 -11.92 -1.69 1.71
CA TYR A 191 -12.32 -1.93 3.09
C TYR A 191 -13.53 -1.06 3.46
N ILE A 192 -14.43 -1.59 4.28
CA ILE A 192 -15.51 -0.83 4.91
C ILE A 192 -15.75 -1.35 6.33
N GLU A 193 -15.98 -0.43 7.26
CA GLU A 193 -16.36 -0.73 8.64
C GLU A 193 -17.84 -0.41 8.85
N VAL A 194 -18.57 -1.35 9.43
CA VAL A 194 -20.00 -1.23 9.73
C VAL A 194 -20.16 -1.17 11.25
N GLY A 195 -20.66 -0.04 11.74
CA GLY A 195 -20.72 0.31 13.17
C GLY A 195 -22.04 0.07 13.87
#